data_AF-A0AAU0UP47-F1
#
_entry.id   AF-A0AAU0UP47-F1
#
_cell.length_a   1.000
_cell.length_b   1.000
_cell.length_c   1.000
_cell.angle_alpha   90.00
_cell.angle_beta   90.00
_cell.angle_gamma   90.00
#
_symmetry.space_group_name_H-M   'P 1'
#
loop_
_entity.id
_entity.type
_entity.pdbx_description
1 polymer ?
#
loop_
_entity_poly.entity_id
_entity_poly.type
_entity_poly.pdbx_seq_one_letter_code
_entity_poly.pdbx_strand_id
1 'polypeptide(L)'
;MFGKGAGSTINKNLPALYDGDFAARQILNSPTNITPGGRTITAHAAERMVNPPKGRVPTSMTDIDNFLDTVTDIRKISQHPLGDTITLRNASSSIKEVVVDTATGKRIITIINPK
;
A
#
# COMPACT_ATOMS: atom_id res chain seq x y z
N MET A 1 10.70 44.44 -29.18
CA MET A 1 11.83 43.76 -28.50
C MET A 1 11.25 42.65 -27.64
N PHE A 2 11.51 41.39 -27.99
CA PHE A 2 10.94 40.22 -27.30
C PHE A 2 11.86 39.79 -26.16
N GLY A 3 11.32 39.74 -24.93
CA GLY A 3 12.02 39.26 -23.73
C GLY A 3 12.17 37.74 -23.76
N LYS A 4 13.41 37.28 -23.69
CA LYS A 4 13.80 35.86 -23.68
C LYS A 4 13.58 35.30 -22.27
N GLY A 5 12.56 34.47 -22.11
CA GLY A 5 12.32 33.71 -20.89
C GLY A 5 13.45 32.70 -20.66
N ALA A 6 13.99 32.68 -19.45
CA ALA A 6 15.00 31.72 -19.01
C ALA A 6 14.36 30.32 -18.96
N GLY A 7 14.61 29.51 -19.98
CA GLY A 7 14.35 28.08 -19.95
C GLY A 7 15.32 27.43 -18.96
N SER A 8 14.83 27.09 -17.77
CA SER A 8 15.54 26.23 -16.82
C SER A 8 15.73 24.86 -17.47
N THR A 9 16.91 24.58 -17.98
CA THR A 9 17.34 23.24 -18.40
C THR A 9 17.38 22.34 -17.17
N ILE A 10 16.30 21.61 -16.93
CA ILE A 10 16.25 20.55 -15.92
C ILE A 10 17.19 19.43 -16.38
N ASN A 11 18.28 19.21 -15.63
CA ASN A 11 19.19 18.09 -15.84
C ASN A 11 18.42 16.77 -15.72
N LYS A 12 18.19 16.11 -16.86
CA LYS A 12 17.37 14.89 -17.00
C LYS A 12 17.94 13.63 -16.32
N ASN A 13 19.10 13.72 -15.67
CA ASN A 13 19.91 12.57 -15.22
C ASN A 13 20.24 12.57 -13.71
N LEU A 14 19.54 13.34 -12.88
CA LEU A 14 19.65 13.16 -11.43
C LEU A 14 18.79 11.96 -11.02
N PRO A 15 19.29 11.05 -10.16
CA PRO A 15 18.46 10.00 -9.61
C PRO A 15 17.27 10.64 -8.88
N ALA A 16 16.06 10.27 -9.26
CA ALA A 16 14.86 10.73 -8.57
C ALA A 16 14.85 10.22 -7.13
N LEU A 17 14.41 11.04 -6.18
CA LEU A 17 14.13 10.58 -4.83
C LEU A 17 13.03 9.51 -4.88
N TYR A 18 13.17 8.48 -4.04
CA TYR A 18 12.18 7.42 -3.97
C TYR A 18 10.84 7.97 -3.46
N ASP A 19 9.79 7.77 -4.26
CA ASP A 19 8.40 8.06 -3.91
C ASP A 19 7.63 6.73 -3.79
N GLY A 20 7.23 6.41 -2.56
CA GLY A 20 6.52 5.18 -2.24
C GLY A 20 5.09 5.12 -2.82
N ASP A 21 4.41 6.26 -2.97
CA ASP A 21 3.07 6.31 -3.55
C ASP A 21 3.15 6.14 -5.06
N PHE A 22 4.13 6.77 -5.71
CA PHE A 22 4.41 6.54 -7.12
C PHE A 22 4.74 5.06 -7.37
N ALA A 23 5.65 4.47 -6.57
CA ALA A 23 6.00 3.06 -6.70
C ALA A 23 4.79 2.13 -6.52
N ALA A 24 3.94 2.39 -5.51
CA ALA A 24 2.73 1.61 -5.29
C ALA A 24 1.79 1.65 -6.51
N ARG A 25 1.56 2.83 -7.09
CA ARG A 25 0.75 3.01 -8.31
C ARG A 25 1.28 2.22 -9.49
N GLN A 26 2.60 2.23 -9.69
CA GLN A 26 3.24 1.45 -10.76
C GLN A 26 3.05 -0.06 -10.56
N ILE A 27 3.28 -0.56 -9.34
CA ILE A 27 3.11 -2.00 -9.03
C ILE A 27 1.66 -2.43 -9.22
N LEU A 28 0.71 -1.63 -8.76
CA LEU A 28 -0.73 -1.88 -8.89
C LEU A 28 -1.24 -1.71 -10.32
N ASN A 29 -0.42 -1.17 -11.24
CA ASN A 29 -0.82 -0.75 -12.58
C ASN A 29 -2.10 0.12 -12.53
N SER A 30 -2.11 1.10 -11.62
CA SER A 30 -3.28 1.92 -11.29
C SER A 30 -2.91 3.40 -11.16
N PRO A 31 -3.79 4.34 -11.54
CA PRO A 31 -3.54 5.77 -11.36
C PRO A 31 -3.49 6.19 -9.88
N THR A 32 -3.98 5.35 -8.97
CA THR A 32 -4.03 5.62 -7.52
C THR A 32 -3.63 4.39 -6.70
N ASN A 33 -3.06 4.62 -5.52
CA ASN A 33 -2.84 3.63 -4.48
C ASN A 33 -3.84 3.75 -3.32
N ILE A 34 -4.94 4.48 -3.52
CA ILE A 34 -6.03 4.63 -2.56
C ILE A 34 -7.16 3.66 -2.92
N THR A 35 -7.59 2.84 -1.95
CA THR A 35 -8.74 1.94 -2.11
C THR A 35 -10.05 2.74 -2.21
N PRO A 36 -11.13 2.18 -2.77
CA PRO A 36 -12.46 2.80 -2.74
C PRO A 36 -12.90 3.25 -1.33
N GLY A 37 -12.56 2.47 -0.30
CA GLY A 37 -12.80 2.80 1.12
C GLY A 37 -11.84 3.84 1.71
N GLY A 38 -10.96 4.45 0.92
CA GLY A 38 -10.07 5.53 1.33
C GLY A 38 -8.84 5.07 2.11
N ARG A 39 -8.42 3.80 2.00
CA ARG A 39 -7.17 3.31 2.59
C ARG A 39 -6.00 3.50 1.63
N THR A 40 -4.82 3.81 2.17
CA THR A 40 -3.59 3.98 1.38
C THR A 40 -2.81 2.66 1.33
N ILE A 41 -2.54 2.16 0.12
CA ILE A 41 -1.70 0.98 -0.13
C ILE A 41 -0.24 1.44 -0.26
N THR A 42 0.63 0.94 0.62
CA THR A 42 2.08 1.17 0.49
C THR A 42 2.67 0.32 -0.64
N ALA A 43 3.83 0.71 -1.17
CA ALA A 43 4.53 -0.07 -2.20
C ALA A 43 4.78 -1.52 -1.78
N HIS A 44 5.11 -1.74 -0.50
CA HIS A 44 5.28 -3.10 0.02
C HIS A 44 3.97 -3.88 -0.02
N ALA A 45 2.85 -3.30 0.45
CA ALA A 45 1.54 -3.94 0.36
C ALA A 45 1.12 -4.20 -1.10
N ALA A 46 1.35 -3.27 -2.01
CA ALA A 46 1.08 -3.44 -3.44
C ALA A 46 1.80 -4.67 -4.02
N GLU A 47 3.07 -4.86 -3.70
CA GLU A 47 3.84 -6.04 -4.13
C GLU A 47 3.21 -7.33 -3.60
N ARG A 48 2.75 -7.33 -2.34
CA ARG A 48 2.07 -8.49 -1.74
C ARG A 48 0.73 -8.80 -2.39
N MET A 49 0.04 -7.79 -2.90
CA MET A 49 -1.23 -7.95 -3.61
C MET A 49 -1.05 -8.58 -4.97
N VAL A 50 -0.09 -8.07 -5.75
CA VAL A 50 0.09 -8.43 -7.16
C VAL A 50 0.97 -9.68 -7.33
N ASN A 51 2.04 -9.79 -6.53
CA ASN A 51 3.03 -10.86 -6.57
C ASN A 51 3.13 -11.59 -5.22
N PRO A 52 2.06 -12.25 -4.75
CA PRO A 52 2.12 -12.98 -3.49
C PRO A 52 3.05 -14.21 -3.62
N PRO A 53 3.60 -14.73 -2.50
CA PRO A 53 4.43 -15.93 -2.50
C PRO A 53 3.74 -17.11 -3.17
N LYS A 54 4.54 -18.01 -3.75
CA LYS A 54 4.06 -19.21 -4.47
C LYS A 54 2.95 -19.95 -3.72
N GLY A 55 1.89 -20.28 -4.46
CA GLY A 55 0.71 -20.99 -3.96
C GLY A 55 -0.36 -20.08 -3.38
N ARG A 56 -0.18 -18.76 -3.42
CA ARG A 56 -1.17 -17.79 -2.92
C ARG A 56 -1.79 -17.02 -4.08
N VAL A 57 -3.06 -16.66 -3.94
CA VAL A 57 -3.82 -15.93 -4.97
C VAL A 57 -3.64 -14.42 -4.78
N PRO A 58 -3.39 -13.64 -5.85
CA PRO A 58 -3.42 -12.17 -5.81
C PRO A 58 -4.72 -11.61 -5.24
N THR A 59 -4.68 -10.38 -4.73
CA THR A 59 -5.84 -9.72 -4.11
C THR A 59 -6.07 -8.32 -4.67
N SER A 60 -7.33 -7.90 -4.73
CA SER A 60 -7.71 -6.56 -5.19
C SER A 60 -7.82 -5.55 -4.03
N MET A 61 -7.92 -4.26 -4.37
CA MET A 61 -8.21 -3.21 -3.38
C MET A 61 -9.57 -3.40 -2.72
N THR A 62 -10.58 -3.86 -3.48
CA THR A 62 -11.93 -4.13 -2.98
C THR A 62 -11.91 -5.29 -1.97
N ASP A 63 -11.11 -6.33 -2.20
CA ASP A 63 -10.97 -7.44 -1.24
C ASP A 63 -10.41 -6.95 0.10
N ILE A 64 -9.50 -5.97 0.06
CA ILE A 64 -8.93 -5.37 1.26
C ILE A 64 -9.94 -4.50 1.99
N ASP A 65 -10.72 -3.70 1.27
CA ASP A 65 -11.82 -2.93 1.87
C ASP A 65 -12.81 -3.88 2.56
N ASN A 66 -13.26 -4.92 1.85
CA ASN A 66 -14.14 -5.95 2.40
C ASN A 66 -13.54 -6.62 3.64
N PHE A 67 -12.23 -6.95 3.61
CA PHE A 67 -11.54 -7.50 4.78
C PHE A 67 -11.61 -6.51 5.95
N LEU A 68 -11.22 -5.25 5.74
CA LEU A 68 -11.11 -4.23 6.79
C LEU A 68 -12.47 -3.83 7.37
N ASP A 69 -13.52 -3.83 6.55
CA ASP A 69 -14.90 -3.54 6.97
C ASP A 69 -15.53 -4.68 7.79
N THR A 70 -14.93 -5.87 7.77
CA THR A 70 -15.45 -7.07 8.44
C THR A 70 -14.44 -7.72 9.40
N VAL A 71 -13.38 -7.01 9.78
CA VAL A 71 -12.37 -7.50 10.73
C VAL A 71 -13.03 -7.96 12.03
N THR A 72 -12.60 -9.12 12.51
CA THR A 72 -13.13 -9.72 13.74
C THR A 72 -12.08 -9.85 14.84
N ASP A 73 -10.79 -9.78 14.51
CA ASP A 73 -9.72 -10.04 15.48
C ASP A 73 -8.47 -9.16 15.25
N ILE A 74 -7.85 -8.75 16.35
CA ILE A 74 -6.54 -8.12 16.39
C ILE A 74 -5.54 -9.17 16.87
N ARG A 75 -4.71 -9.66 15.96
CA ARG A 75 -3.71 -10.69 16.26
C ARG A 75 -2.60 -10.15 17.16
N LYS A 76 -2.05 -8.99 16.82
CA LYS A 76 -0.93 -8.36 17.55
C LYS A 76 -0.81 -6.88 17.23
N ILE A 77 -0.20 -6.15 18.16
CA ILE A 77 0.31 -4.79 17.98
C ILE A 77 1.84 -4.87 18.04
N SER A 78 2.54 -4.24 17.10
CA SER A 78 4.01 -4.23 17.05
C SER A 78 4.52 -2.81 17.14
N GLN A 79 5.35 -2.53 18.13
CA GLN A 79 5.95 -1.21 18.34
C GLN A 79 7.19 -1.03 17.48
N HIS A 80 7.35 0.13 16.86
CA HIS A 80 8.53 0.42 16.01
C HIS A 80 8.87 1.91 16.03
N PRO A 81 10.17 2.31 16.00
CA PRO A 81 10.56 3.73 16.03
C PRO A 81 9.97 4.59 14.90
N LEU A 82 9.60 3.96 13.78
CA LEU A 82 8.99 4.62 12.61
C LEU A 82 7.46 4.61 12.62
N GLY A 83 6.84 4.08 13.68
CA GLY A 83 5.39 3.99 13.84
C GLY A 83 4.92 2.57 14.12
N ASP A 84 3.99 2.45 15.07
CA ASP A 84 3.45 1.17 15.49
C ASP A 84 2.45 0.61 14.49
N THR A 85 2.31 -0.71 14.44
CA THR A 85 1.41 -1.40 13.51
C THR A 85 0.48 -2.37 14.20
N ILE A 86 -0.71 -2.56 13.63
CA ILE A 86 -1.71 -3.54 14.07
C ILE A 86 -1.82 -4.61 13.00
N THR A 87 -1.70 -5.88 13.40
CA THR A 87 -1.99 -7.03 12.54
C THR A 87 -3.42 -7.50 12.78
N LEU A 88 -4.25 -7.39 11.75
CA LEU A 88 -5.67 -7.73 11.78
C LEU A 88 -5.89 -9.12 11.16
N ARG A 89 -6.93 -9.81 11.62
CA ARG A 89 -7.39 -11.10 11.10
C ARG A 89 -8.88 -11.09 10.86
N ASN A 90 -9.28 -11.89 9.89
CA ASN A 90 -10.68 -12.18 9.62
C ASN A 90 -10.81 -13.65 9.17
N ALA A 91 -11.46 -14.48 10.00
CA ALA A 91 -11.64 -15.90 9.72
C ALA A 91 -12.55 -16.16 8.50
N SER A 92 -13.39 -15.19 8.14
CA SER A 92 -14.35 -15.27 7.03
C SER A 92 -13.82 -14.66 5.73
N SER A 93 -12.57 -14.19 5.69
CA SER A 93 -11.99 -13.56 4.52
C SER A 93 -11.07 -14.48 3.72
N SER A 94 -10.98 -14.23 2.41
CA SER A 94 -9.95 -14.78 1.53
C SER A 94 -8.56 -14.20 1.80
N ILE A 95 -8.43 -13.16 2.64
CA ILE A 95 -7.15 -12.62 3.09
C ILE A 95 -6.88 -13.13 4.50
N LYS A 96 -5.66 -13.63 4.75
CA LYS A 96 -5.30 -14.20 6.06
C LYS A 96 -5.06 -13.11 7.10
N GLU A 97 -4.19 -12.15 6.78
CA GLU A 97 -3.84 -11.04 7.68
C GLU A 97 -3.57 -9.77 6.87
N VAL A 98 -3.97 -8.63 7.43
CA VAL A 98 -3.62 -7.29 6.93
C VAL A 98 -2.95 -6.52 8.05
N VAL A 99 -1.82 -5.86 7.75
CA VAL A 99 -1.11 -5.01 8.70
C VAL A 99 -1.34 -3.56 8.34
N VAL A 100 -1.83 -2.78 9.30
CA VAL A 100 -2.09 -1.34 9.17
C VAL A 100 -1.29 -0.54 10.18
N ASP A 101 -1.11 0.75 9.94
CA ASP A 101 -0.58 1.67 10.95
C ASP A 101 -1.58 1.84 12.12
N THR A 102 -1.06 2.00 13.33
CA THR A 102 -1.87 2.28 14.52
C THR A 102 -2.46 3.69 14.55
N ALA A 103 -1.78 4.67 13.95
CA ALA A 103 -2.15 6.07 14.07
C ALA A 103 -3.49 6.39 13.40
N THR A 104 -3.77 5.76 12.27
CA THR A 104 -4.99 5.99 11.47
C THR A 104 -5.75 4.72 11.16
N GLY A 105 -5.10 3.55 11.15
CA GLY A 105 -5.67 2.31 10.64
C GLY A 105 -5.94 2.33 9.13
N LYS A 106 -5.54 3.40 8.42
CA LYS A 106 -5.84 3.61 6.99
C LYS A 106 -4.67 3.32 6.08
N ARG A 107 -3.45 3.26 6.59
CA ARG A 107 -2.25 2.97 5.81
C ARG A 107 -1.94 1.48 5.90
N ILE A 108 -2.13 0.78 4.79
CA ILE A 108 -1.89 -0.66 4.69
C ILE A 108 -0.40 -0.90 4.42
N ILE A 109 0.28 -1.45 5.41
CA ILE A 109 1.72 -1.70 5.42
C ILE A 109 2.06 -3.03 4.76
N THR A 110 1.30 -4.10 5.04
CA THR A 110 1.51 -5.39 4.38
C THR A 110 0.23 -6.21 4.32
N ILE A 111 0.22 -7.18 3.41
CA ILE A 111 -0.90 -8.11 3.21
C ILE A 111 -0.34 -9.54 3.16
N ILE A 112 -1.07 -10.44 3.81
CA ILE A 112 -0.73 -11.86 3.88
C ILE A 112 -1.92 -12.65 3.33
N ASN A 113 -1.75 -13.14 2.11
CA ASN A 113 -2.73 -13.99 1.44
C ASN A 113 -2.65 -15.42 2.02
N PRO A 114 -3.75 -16.20 2.05
CA PRO A 114 -3.71 -17.62 2.41
C PRO A 114 -2.95 -18.43 1.35
N LYS A 115 -2.47 -19.61 1.76
CA LYS A 115 -1.89 -20.64 0.87
C LYS A 115 -2.99 -21.53 0.33
#